data_AF-A0A1W9I1Q2-F1
#
_entry.id   AF-A0A1W9I1Q2-F1
#
_cell.length_a   1.000
_cell.length_b   1.000
_cell.length_c   1.000
_cell.angle_alpha   90.00
_cell.angle_beta   90.00
_cell.angle_gamma   90.00
#
_symmetry.space_group_name_H-M   'P 1'
#
loop_
_entity.id
_entity.type
_entity.pdbx_description
1 polymer ?
#
loop_
_entity_poly.entity_id
_entity_poly.type
_entity_poly.pdbx_seq_one_letter_code
_entity_poly.pdbx_strand_id
1 'polypeptide(L)'
;MIKPATLFSALIFISSCAHAIKLPSSSTSTSGDSELSELNLGIERSLYMDLFLFTGYAEFSHPNMSHSVAGSYSGIGGSIGTKIGWGFFGGITFDYRYMGQTSTVDNNHLNLSSTRFMPFAPMLGYRQEKYILKLDYQIAGNLEVSKSLSDGSTLKLNHPEGFRLIFIFDKWFGFAPIGLYYENVRFKEQSLSQSGITTLSRTFDTWQFGGLINVLF
;
A
#
# COMPACT_ATOMS: atom_id res chain seq x y z
N MET A 1 30.53 -0.03 -25.09
CA MET A 1 30.81 -1.39 -24.58
C MET A 1 30.07 -1.54 -23.26
N ILE A 2 28.87 -2.14 -23.29
CA ILE A 2 27.90 -2.14 -22.17
C ILE A 2 28.00 -3.49 -21.46
N LYS A 3 28.28 -3.49 -20.15
CA LYS A 3 28.15 -4.68 -19.30
C LYS A 3 26.71 -4.75 -18.75
N PRO A 4 25.98 -5.86 -18.89
CA PRO A 4 24.69 -6.03 -18.25
C PRO A 4 24.93 -6.42 -16.78
N ALA A 5 24.49 -5.59 -15.84
CA ALA A 5 24.47 -5.94 -14.42
C ALA A 5 23.23 -6.79 -14.13
N THR A 6 23.47 -8.10 -14.08
CA THR A 6 22.88 -9.09 -13.17
C THR A 6 21.54 -8.76 -12.51
N LEU A 7 20.51 -9.48 -12.96
CA LEU A 7 19.29 -9.83 -12.23
C LEU A 7 19.62 -10.25 -10.78
N PHE A 8 18.96 -9.63 -9.80
CA PHE A 8 18.84 -10.19 -8.46
C PHE A 8 17.47 -10.86 -8.31
N SER A 9 17.49 -12.18 -8.34
CA SER A 9 16.37 -13.06 -8.07
C SER A 9 16.19 -13.18 -6.55
N ALA A 10 15.24 -12.45 -5.97
CA ALA A 10 14.80 -12.71 -4.60
C ALA A 10 13.63 -13.69 -4.65
N LEU A 11 13.94 -14.98 -4.65
CA LEU A 11 12.97 -16.06 -4.51
C LEU A 11 12.66 -16.24 -3.03
N ILE A 12 11.58 -15.60 -2.53
CA ILE A 12 11.10 -15.82 -1.17
C ILE A 12 10.20 -17.06 -1.19
N PHE A 13 10.69 -18.16 -0.62
CA PHE A 13 9.88 -19.33 -0.28
C PHE A 13 8.98 -18.97 0.92
N ILE A 14 7.71 -18.69 0.67
CA ILE A 14 6.68 -18.66 1.72
C ILE A 14 6.05 -20.05 1.76
N SER A 15 6.49 -20.86 2.74
CA SER A 15 5.85 -22.13 3.08
C SER A 15 4.50 -21.84 3.76
N SER A 16 3.41 -22.11 3.04
CA SER A 16 2.05 -21.95 3.52
C SER A 16 1.64 -23.12 4.43
N CYS A 17 1.64 -22.91 5.74
CA CYS A 17 0.86 -23.72 6.67
C CYS A 17 -0.44 -22.99 7.01
N ALA A 18 -1.34 -22.86 6.04
CA ALA A 18 -2.71 -22.43 6.30
C ALA A 18 -3.49 -23.65 6.86
N HIS A 19 -3.53 -23.79 8.18
CA HIS A 19 -4.50 -24.66 8.82
C HIS A 19 -5.89 -24.04 8.62
N ALA A 20 -6.72 -24.69 7.82
CA ALA A 20 -8.13 -24.37 7.73
C ALA A 20 -8.79 -24.62 9.09
N ILE A 21 -9.05 -23.56 9.85
CA ILE A 21 -9.88 -23.62 11.05
C ILE A 21 -11.32 -23.83 10.57
N LYS A 22 -11.78 -25.08 10.57
CA LYS A 22 -13.21 -25.40 10.43
C LYS A 22 -13.92 -24.92 11.70
N LEU A 23 -14.67 -23.84 11.60
CA LEU A 23 -15.63 -23.44 12.64
C LEU A 23 -16.71 -24.53 12.76
N PRO A 24 -17.03 -25.01 13.98
CA PRO A 24 -18.06 -26.02 14.16
C PRO A 24 -19.44 -25.43 13.87
N SER A 25 -20.22 -26.14 13.05
CA SER A 25 -21.65 -25.89 12.86
C SER A 25 -22.42 -26.39 14.08
N SER A 26 -22.77 -25.50 15.00
CA SER A 26 -23.64 -25.84 16.13
C SER A 26 -25.11 -25.68 15.72
N SER A 27 -25.77 -26.81 15.44
CA SER A 27 -27.22 -26.92 15.45
C SER A 27 -27.68 -27.35 16.85
N THR A 28 -28.25 -26.45 17.64
CA THR A 28 -29.29 -26.83 18.63
C THR A 28 -30.13 -25.61 18.98
N SER A 29 -31.44 -25.78 18.81
CA SER A 29 -32.53 -24.87 19.15
C SER A 29 -32.70 -24.69 20.65
N THR A 30 -32.85 -23.45 21.11
CA THR A 30 -33.57 -23.16 22.36
C THR A 30 -34.41 -21.90 22.17
N SER A 31 -35.73 -22.10 22.24
CA SER A 31 -36.77 -21.09 22.34
C SER A 31 -36.54 -20.19 23.56
N GLY A 32 -36.43 -18.88 23.32
CA GLY A 32 -36.36 -17.87 24.37
C GLY A 32 -36.46 -16.49 23.76
N ASP A 33 -37.69 -15.96 23.75
CA ASP A 33 -38.03 -14.63 23.27
C ASP A 33 -37.06 -13.58 23.80
N SER A 34 -36.32 -12.99 22.87
CA SER A 34 -35.68 -11.70 23.05
C SER A 34 -35.83 -10.95 21.74
N GLU A 35 -36.84 -10.08 21.71
CA GLU A 35 -37.11 -9.06 20.71
C GLU A 35 -35.97 -8.01 20.66
N LEU A 36 -34.76 -8.44 20.37
CA LEU A 36 -33.77 -7.60 19.73
C LEU A 36 -33.84 -7.96 18.26
N SER A 37 -34.88 -7.42 17.62
CA SER A 37 -35.07 -7.45 16.18
C SER A 37 -33.74 -7.19 15.51
N GLU A 38 -33.15 -8.27 15.00
CA GLU A 38 -32.01 -8.23 14.13
C GLU A 38 -32.38 -7.23 13.04
N LEU A 39 -31.70 -6.09 13.04
CA LEU A 39 -31.60 -5.21 11.88
C LEU A 39 -30.89 -6.04 10.81
N ASN A 40 -31.66 -6.93 10.19
CA ASN A 40 -31.35 -7.71 9.02
C ASN A 40 -31.40 -6.74 7.83
N LEU A 41 -30.56 -5.71 7.90
CA LEU A 41 -30.01 -5.06 6.71
C LEU A 41 -29.38 -6.22 5.96
N GLY A 42 -29.94 -6.61 4.81
CA GLY A 42 -29.50 -7.74 3.97
C GLY A 42 -28.08 -7.61 3.40
N ILE A 43 -27.14 -7.10 4.19
CA ILE A 43 -25.71 -7.13 4.03
C ILE A 43 -25.31 -8.57 4.32
N GLU A 44 -25.31 -9.38 3.28
CA GLU A 44 -24.58 -10.64 3.23
C GLU A 44 -23.14 -10.36 3.70
N ARG A 45 -22.80 -10.76 4.92
CA ARG A 45 -21.53 -10.45 5.60
C ARG A 45 -20.39 -11.25 4.97
N SER A 46 -19.94 -10.83 3.79
CA SER A 46 -18.73 -11.36 3.18
C SER A 46 -17.58 -10.42 3.54
N LEU A 47 -16.78 -10.87 4.50
CA LEU A 47 -15.51 -10.25 4.88
C LEU A 47 -14.50 -10.47 3.75
N TYR A 48 -13.83 -9.41 3.32
CA TYR A 48 -12.70 -9.44 2.40
C TYR A 48 -11.44 -9.14 3.20
N MET A 49 -10.41 -9.99 3.09
CA MET A 49 -9.10 -9.74 3.67
C MET A 49 -7.99 -10.13 2.70
N ASP A 50 -6.98 -9.27 2.58
CA ASP A 50 -5.74 -9.60 1.88
C ASP A 50 -4.50 -9.13 2.61
N LEU A 51 -3.40 -9.85 2.39
CA LEU A 51 -2.04 -9.43 2.71
C LEU A 51 -1.23 -9.42 1.43
N PHE A 52 -0.41 -8.41 1.22
CA PHE A 52 0.34 -8.28 -0.02
C PHE A 52 1.77 -7.78 0.19
N LEU A 53 2.69 -8.33 -0.61
CA LEU A 53 4.06 -7.85 -0.78
C LEU A 53 4.16 -7.15 -2.12
N PHE A 54 4.87 -6.03 -2.17
CA PHE A 54 4.97 -5.23 -3.39
C PHE A 54 6.36 -4.64 -3.58
N THR A 55 6.74 -4.43 -4.83
CA THR A 55 8.01 -3.81 -5.23
C THR A 55 7.89 -3.18 -6.60
N GLY A 56 8.73 -2.20 -6.90
CA GLY A 56 8.70 -1.54 -8.21
C GLY A 56 9.53 -0.28 -8.32
N TYR A 57 9.15 0.52 -9.30
CA TYR A 57 9.80 1.75 -9.72
C TYR A 57 9.08 2.96 -9.11
N ALA A 58 9.84 3.89 -8.55
CA ALA A 58 9.37 5.19 -8.10
C ALA A 58 10.01 6.33 -8.89
N GLU A 59 9.28 7.41 -9.05
CA GLU A 59 9.79 8.72 -9.42
C GLU A 59 9.46 9.70 -8.29
N PHE A 60 10.48 10.44 -7.83
CA PHE A 60 10.39 11.40 -6.74
C PHE A 60 10.61 12.82 -7.26
N SER A 61 9.66 13.71 -7.01
CA SER A 61 9.79 15.13 -7.29
C SER A 61 9.84 15.91 -5.97
N HIS A 62 10.90 16.69 -5.79
CA HIS A 62 11.15 17.46 -4.57
C HIS A 62 11.31 18.95 -4.94
N PRO A 63 10.83 19.90 -4.10
CA PRO A 63 10.88 21.35 -4.41
C PRO A 63 12.28 21.90 -4.67
N ASN A 64 13.29 21.27 -4.07
CA ASN A 64 14.70 21.63 -4.22
C ASN A 64 15.43 20.86 -5.33
N MET A 65 14.71 20.09 -6.16
CA MET A 65 15.27 19.40 -7.33
C MET A 65 14.70 20.00 -8.61
N SER A 66 15.54 20.23 -9.61
CA SER A 66 15.10 20.75 -10.92
C SER A 66 14.44 19.68 -11.79
N HIS A 67 14.66 18.40 -11.47
CA HIS A 67 14.12 17.24 -12.17
C HIS A 67 13.70 16.17 -11.18
N SER A 68 12.72 15.35 -11.55
CA SER A 68 12.39 14.17 -10.79
C SER A 68 13.53 13.15 -10.82
N VAL A 69 13.66 12.36 -9.76
CA VAL A 69 14.66 11.30 -9.67
C VAL A 69 13.99 9.93 -9.61
N ALA A 70 14.51 9.01 -10.43
CA ALA A 70 14.08 7.62 -10.46
C ALA A 70 14.65 6.85 -9.27
N GLY A 71 13.85 5.99 -8.65
CA GLY A 71 14.30 5.07 -7.62
C GLY A 71 13.44 3.81 -7.58
N SER A 72 13.54 3.09 -6.46
CA SER A 72 12.82 1.85 -6.24
C SER A 72 12.06 1.91 -4.93
N TYR A 73 11.06 1.04 -4.80
CA TYR A 73 10.37 0.82 -3.54
C TYR A 73 10.13 -0.65 -3.30
N SER A 74 9.93 -1.00 -2.04
CA SER A 74 9.41 -2.30 -1.63
C SER A 74 8.62 -2.15 -0.33
N GLY A 75 7.65 -3.01 -0.11
CA GLY A 75 6.87 -2.95 1.12
C GLY A 75 5.92 -4.12 1.31
N ILE A 76 5.17 -4.01 2.39
CA ILE A 76 4.14 -4.95 2.81
C ILE A 76 2.88 -4.17 3.16
N GLY A 77 1.72 -4.73 2.87
CA GLY A 77 0.46 -4.15 3.27
C GLY A 77 -0.63 -5.20 3.42
N GLY A 78 -1.81 -4.72 3.77
CA GLY A 78 -3.01 -5.53 3.84
C GLY A 78 -4.26 -4.67 3.65
N SER A 79 -5.35 -5.35 3.34
CA SER A 79 -6.66 -4.71 3.21
C SER A 79 -7.70 -5.52 3.96
N ILE A 80 -8.65 -4.83 4.57
CA ILE A 80 -9.83 -5.42 5.19
C ILE A 80 -11.07 -4.67 4.69
N GLY A 81 -12.10 -5.40 4.30
CA GLY A 81 -13.32 -4.79 3.75
C GLY A 81 -14.55 -5.69 3.88
N THR A 82 -15.69 -5.14 3.52
CA THR A 82 -16.98 -5.83 3.49
C THR A 82 -17.60 -5.66 2.12
N LYS A 83 -18.34 -6.68 1.67
CA LYS A 83 -19.16 -6.61 0.46
C LYS A 83 -20.24 -5.53 0.65
N ILE A 84 -20.40 -4.68 -0.37
CA ILE A 84 -21.41 -3.60 -0.41
C ILE A 84 -22.42 -3.78 -1.55
N GLY A 85 -22.19 -4.72 -2.48
CA GLY A 85 -23.09 -4.98 -3.60
C GLY A 85 -22.63 -6.14 -4.48
N TRP A 86 -23.13 -6.21 -5.72
CA TRP A 86 -22.72 -7.22 -6.68
C TRP A 86 -21.29 -7.00 -7.16
N GLY A 87 -20.36 -7.79 -6.61
CA GLY A 87 -18.93 -7.73 -6.91
C GLY A 87 -18.17 -6.61 -6.19
N PHE A 88 -18.87 -5.58 -5.70
CA PHE A 88 -18.24 -4.46 -5.01
C PHE A 88 -18.01 -4.73 -3.52
N PHE A 89 -16.86 -4.29 -3.02
CA PHE A 89 -16.51 -4.28 -1.60
C PHE A 89 -15.87 -2.95 -1.23
N GLY A 90 -16.11 -2.50 0.00
CA GLY A 90 -15.52 -1.28 0.56
C GLY A 90 -14.73 -1.63 1.81
N GLY A 91 -13.66 -0.89 2.10
CA GLY A 91 -12.82 -1.19 3.24
C GLY A 91 -11.70 -0.18 3.47
N ILE A 92 -10.66 -0.65 4.13
CA ILE A 92 -9.44 0.09 4.38
C ILE A 92 -8.23 -0.74 3.97
N THR A 93 -7.21 -0.05 3.47
CA THR A 93 -5.89 -0.61 3.18
C THR A 93 -4.89 0.04 4.10
N PHE A 94 -3.86 -0.70 4.50
CA PHE A 94 -2.72 -0.20 5.27
C PHE A 94 -1.45 -0.76 4.66
N ASP A 95 -0.36 0.01 4.70
CA ASP A 95 0.94 -0.47 4.25
C ASP A 95 2.11 0.23 4.92
N TYR A 96 3.24 -0.43 4.81
CA TYR A 96 4.55 0.07 5.19
C TYR A 96 5.52 -0.19 4.04
N ARG A 97 6.26 0.84 3.65
CA ARG A 97 7.24 0.73 2.56
C ARG A 97 8.51 1.50 2.80
N TYR A 98 9.55 0.96 2.18
CA TYR A 98 10.82 1.60 1.96
C TYR A 98 10.87 2.08 0.51
N MET A 99 11.31 3.31 0.31
CA MET A 99 11.54 3.87 -1.02
C MET A 99 12.92 4.54 -1.03
N GLY A 100 13.72 4.19 -2.02
CA GLY A 100 15.12 4.60 -2.08
C GLY A 100 15.48 5.07 -3.47
N GLN A 101 16.33 6.07 -3.52
CA GLN A 101 17.06 6.48 -4.70
C GLN A 101 18.54 6.54 -4.35
N THR A 102 19.34 5.80 -5.10
CA THR A 102 20.80 5.80 -5.00
C THR A 102 21.41 6.09 -6.37
N SER A 103 22.19 7.17 -6.46
CA SER A 103 23.05 7.45 -7.60
C SER A 103 24.50 7.22 -7.19
N THR A 104 25.21 6.36 -7.93
CA THR A 104 26.66 6.16 -7.79
C THR A 104 27.46 6.98 -8.81
N VAL A 105 26.78 7.65 -9.74
CA VAL A 105 27.40 8.31 -10.90
C VAL A 105 27.58 9.80 -10.68
N ASP A 106 26.74 10.42 -9.84
CA ASP A 106 26.81 11.86 -9.58
C ASP A 106 26.53 12.18 -8.12
N ASN A 107 27.57 12.67 -7.41
CA ASN A 107 27.48 13.15 -6.04
C ASN A 107 26.68 14.45 -5.91
N ASN A 108 26.35 15.12 -7.03
CA ASN A 108 25.48 16.29 -7.04
C ASN A 108 24.00 15.90 -6.99
N HIS A 109 23.66 14.63 -7.25
CA HIS A 109 22.30 14.13 -7.09
C HIS A 109 22.11 13.59 -5.67
N LEU A 110 21.01 13.99 -5.05
CA LEU A 110 20.70 13.66 -3.67
C LEU A 110 20.29 12.21 -3.54
N ASN A 111 21.08 11.39 -2.83
CA ASN A 111 20.63 10.07 -2.41
C ASN A 111 19.50 10.23 -1.37
N LEU A 112 18.32 9.73 -1.73
CA LEU A 112 17.13 9.77 -0.90
C LEU A 112 16.87 8.38 -0.34
N SER A 113 16.75 8.28 0.98
CA SER A 113 16.19 7.11 1.64
C SER A 113 14.92 7.53 2.35
N SER A 114 13.83 6.82 2.13
CA SER A 114 12.55 7.19 2.70
C SER A 114 11.74 6.00 3.18
N THR A 115 11.00 6.23 4.24
CA THR A 115 10.05 5.27 4.81
C THR A 115 8.68 5.90 4.82
N ARG A 116 7.69 5.14 4.37
CA ARG A 116 6.30 5.56 4.40
C ARG A 116 5.49 4.57 5.20
N PHE A 117 4.71 5.10 6.13
CA PHE A 117 3.71 4.35 6.86
C PHE A 117 2.33 4.92 6.57
N MET A 118 1.45 4.07 6.04
CA MET A 118 0.05 4.39 5.74
C MET A 118 -0.85 3.56 6.67
N PRO A 119 -1.34 4.15 7.77
CA PRO A 119 -2.12 3.41 8.77
C PRO A 119 -3.50 3.02 8.25
N PHE A 120 -4.11 3.84 7.38
CA PHE A 120 -5.34 3.53 6.70
C PHE A 120 -5.49 4.38 5.43
N ALA A 121 -6.07 3.78 4.39
CA ALA A 121 -6.54 4.43 3.18
C ALA A 121 -7.92 3.83 2.85
N PRO A 122 -8.98 4.63 2.71
CA PRO A 122 -10.27 4.14 2.23
C PRO A 122 -10.11 3.43 0.88
N MET A 123 -10.68 2.24 0.79
CA MET A 123 -10.57 1.37 -0.38
C MET A 123 -11.97 1.08 -0.93
N LEU A 124 -12.09 1.16 -2.26
CA LEU A 124 -13.20 0.60 -3.02
C LEU A 124 -12.65 -0.49 -3.95
N GLY A 125 -13.24 -1.67 -3.93
CA GLY A 125 -12.85 -2.77 -4.77
C GLY A 125 -14.00 -3.39 -5.55
N TYR A 126 -13.65 -4.04 -6.64
CA TYR A 126 -14.55 -4.81 -7.50
C TYR A 126 -13.92 -6.17 -7.79
N ARG A 127 -14.64 -7.25 -7.47
CA ARG A 127 -14.24 -8.63 -7.73
C ARG A 127 -15.13 -9.24 -8.79
N GLN A 128 -14.49 -9.78 -9.84
CA GLN A 128 -15.14 -10.55 -10.89
C GLN A 128 -14.34 -11.82 -11.14
N GLU A 129 -14.83 -12.96 -10.66
CA GLU A 129 -14.26 -14.32 -10.80
C GLU A 129 -12.73 -14.41 -10.64
N LYS A 130 -11.98 -14.08 -11.70
CA LYS A 130 -10.52 -14.16 -11.82
C LYS A 130 -9.79 -12.83 -11.64
N TYR A 131 -10.52 -11.73 -11.45
CA TYR A 131 -9.94 -10.39 -11.38
C TYR A 131 -10.45 -9.66 -10.14
N ILE A 132 -9.54 -8.91 -9.51
CA ILE A 132 -9.88 -7.97 -8.44
C ILE A 132 -9.25 -6.63 -8.81
N LEU A 133 -10.09 -5.60 -8.89
CA LEU A 133 -9.67 -4.21 -9.02
C LEU A 133 -9.84 -3.53 -7.66
N LYS A 134 -8.84 -2.78 -7.18
CA LYS A 134 -8.94 -1.95 -5.98
C LYS A 134 -8.51 -0.52 -6.30
N LEU A 135 -9.20 0.44 -5.69
CA LEU A 135 -8.90 1.85 -5.72
C LEU A 135 -8.79 2.33 -4.27
N ASP A 136 -7.60 2.77 -3.87
CA ASP A 136 -7.32 3.26 -2.53
C ASP A 136 -7.13 4.78 -2.58
N TYR A 137 -7.82 5.53 -1.73
CA TYR A 137 -7.63 6.98 -1.59
C TYR A 137 -6.66 7.28 -0.45
N GLN A 138 -5.56 7.94 -0.78
CA GLN A 138 -4.40 8.11 0.07
C GLN A 138 -4.56 9.41 0.85
N ILE A 139 -4.98 9.34 2.12
CA ILE A 139 -5.30 10.52 2.95
C ILE A 139 -4.57 10.58 4.30
N ALA A 140 -4.06 9.44 4.77
CA ALA A 140 -3.38 9.33 6.05
C ALA A 140 -2.05 8.62 5.89
N GLY A 141 -1.08 9.04 6.70
CA GLY A 141 0.26 8.48 6.69
C GLY A 141 1.33 9.55 6.72
N ASN A 142 2.54 9.09 6.95
CA ASN A 142 3.72 9.93 7.04
C ASN A 142 4.79 9.37 6.10
N LEU A 143 5.59 10.27 5.54
CA LEU A 143 6.76 9.97 4.74
C LEU A 143 7.96 10.64 5.41
N GLU A 144 8.89 9.83 5.89
CA GLU A 144 10.16 10.32 6.41
C GLU A 144 11.19 10.19 5.29
N VAL A 145 11.85 11.29 4.91
CA VAL A 145 12.89 11.33 3.89
C VAL A 145 14.19 11.74 4.58
N SER A 146 15.13 10.80 4.64
CA SER A 146 16.48 11.06 5.11
C SER A 146 17.38 11.38 3.93
N LYS A 147 18.08 12.51 4.04
CA LYS A 147 19.02 12.99 3.03
C LYS A 147 20.43 12.63 3.47
N SER A 148 21.23 12.03 2.58
CA SER A 148 22.66 11.86 2.83
C SER A 148 23.40 13.15 2.48
N LEU A 149 23.19 14.21 3.27
CA LEU A 149 24.08 15.37 3.31
C LEU A 149 25.03 15.27 4.51
N SER A 150 26.06 16.11 4.52
CA SER A 150 26.96 16.30 5.66
C SER A 150 26.27 16.69 6.97
N ASP A 151 25.01 17.16 6.92
CA ASP A 151 24.19 17.52 8.09
C ASP A 151 23.27 16.39 8.59
N GLY A 152 23.12 15.29 7.84
CA GLY A 152 22.30 14.13 8.21
C GLY A 152 20.81 14.43 8.47
N SER A 153 20.29 15.55 7.98
CA SER A 153 18.94 16.00 8.31
C SER A 153 17.83 15.08 7.76
N THR A 154 16.80 14.84 8.56
CA THR A 154 15.59 14.07 8.19
C THR A 154 14.42 15.04 7.99
N LEU A 155 13.80 14.97 6.81
CA LEU A 155 12.58 15.70 6.48
C LEU A 155 11.36 14.82 6.76
N LYS A 156 10.38 15.34 7.50
CA LYS A 156 9.10 14.67 7.71
C LYS A 156 8.01 15.33 6.88
N LEU A 157 7.33 14.53 6.08
CA LEU A 157 6.28 14.94 5.16
C LEU A 157 4.98 14.23 5.57
N ASN A 158 3.90 14.99 5.70
CA ASN A 158 2.62 14.48 6.18
C ASN A 158 1.51 14.85 5.18
N HIS A 159 0.29 14.42 5.49
CA HIS A 159 -0.90 14.65 4.67
C HIS A 159 -0.71 14.14 3.23
N PRO A 160 -0.53 12.82 3.04
CA PRO A 160 -0.60 12.25 1.71
C PRO A 160 -1.96 12.59 1.10
N GLU A 161 -1.95 12.95 -0.17
CA GLU A 161 -3.13 13.18 -0.99
C GLU A 161 -2.89 12.53 -2.34
N GLY A 162 -3.71 11.54 -2.70
CA GLY A 162 -3.50 10.80 -3.93
C GLY A 162 -4.34 9.54 -4.03
N PHE A 163 -4.01 8.70 -5.00
CA PHE A 163 -4.72 7.46 -5.23
C PHE A 163 -3.79 6.32 -5.62
N ARG A 164 -4.23 5.10 -5.34
CA ARG A 164 -3.60 3.87 -5.78
C ARG A 164 -4.61 3.01 -6.52
N LEU A 165 -4.25 2.55 -7.71
CA LEU A 165 -5.00 1.56 -8.48
C LEU A 165 -4.27 0.23 -8.41
N ILE A 166 -4.96 -0.84 -8.03
CA ILE A 166 -4.42 -2.20 -7.94
C ILE A 166 -5.26 -3.12 -8.82
N PHE A 167 -4.61 -3.92 -9.66
CA PHE A 167 -5.24 -4.95 -10.46
C PHE A 167 -4.61 -6.31 -10.16
N ILE A 168 -5.43 -7.25 -9.69
CA ILE A 168 -5.01 -8.58 -9.23
C ILE A 168 -5.62 -9.64 -10.15
N PHE A 169 -4.78 -10.58 -10.57
CA PHE A 169 -5.13 -11.77 -11.34
C PHE A 169 -5.23 -12.96 -10.39
N ASP A 170 -6.45 -13.30 -10.01
CA ASP A 170 -6.75 -14.50 -9.21
C ASP A 170 -6.57 -15.75 -10.10
N LYS A 171 -5.82 -16.74 -9.58
CA LYS A 171 -5.61 -18.07 -10.17
C LYS A 171 -4.86 -18.20 -11.50
N TRP A 172 -4.19 -17.16 -12.02
CA TRP A 172 -3.45 -17.29 -13.29
C TRP A 172 -2.20 -18.20 -13.21
N PHE A 173 -1.51 -18.22 -12.06
CA PHE A 173 -0.19 -18.87 -11.94
C PHE A 173 -0.13 -20.02 -10.93
N GLY A 174 -1.27 -20.46 -10.39
CA GLY A 174 -1.37 -21.61 -9.49
C GLY A 174 -0.68 -21.50 -8.12
N PHE A 175 0.17 -20.48 -7.90
CA PHE A 175 0.96 -20.31 -6.68
C PHE A 175 0.37 -19.23 -5.75
N ALA A 176 0.15 -18.02 -6.26
CA ALA A 176 -0.45 -16.91 -5.51
C ALA A 176 -1.09 -15.91 -6.49
N PRO A 177 -2.16 -15.19 -6.10
CA PRO A 177 -2.67 -14.06 -6.86
C PRO A 177 -1.60 -12.98 -7.03
N ILE A 178 -1.23 -12.69 -8.27
CA ILE A 178 -0.29 -11.62 -8.59
C ILE A 178 -1.05 -10.39 -9.09
N GLY A 179 -0.43 -9.23 -9.00
CA GLY A 179 -1.04 -8.01 -9.49
C GLY A 179 -0.04 -6.96 -9.91
N LEU A 180 -0.59 -5.94 -10.53
CA LEU A 180 0.08 -4.69 -10.86
C LEU A 180 -0.55 -3.59 -10.03
N TYR A 181 0.24 -2.58 -9.69
CA TYR A 181 -0.31 -1.38 -9.11
C TYR A 181 0.35 -0.13 -9.65
N TYR A 182 -0.44 0.94 -9.64
CA TYR A 182 -0.06 2.30 -9.96
C TYR A 182 -0.43 3.19 -8.78
N GLU A 183 0.44 4.12 -8.41
CA GLU A 183 0.16 5.09 -7.37
C GLU A 183 0.70 6.47 -7.73
N ASN A 184 -0.09 7.50 -7.41
CA ASN A 184 0.36 8.88 -7.40
C ASN A 184 -0.04 9.52 -6.08
N VAL A 185 0.93 10.02 -5.31
CA VAL A 185 0.70 10.66 -4.00
C VAL A 185 1.55 11.90 -3.86
N ARG A 186 0.89 12.99 -3.48
CA ARG A 186 1.49 14.26 -3.07
C ARG A 186 1.55 14.33 -1.55
N PHE A 187 2.67 14.80 -1.03
CA PHE A 187 2.85 15.10 0.39
C PHE A 187 3.11 16.58 0.59
N LYS A 188 2.74 17.12 1.75
CA LYS A 188 3.05 18.50 2.13
C LYS A 188 4.13 18.51 3.21
N GLU A 189 5.12 19.39 3.04
CA GLU A 189 6.20 19.56 4.01
C GLU A 189 5.66 20.12 5.32
N GLN A 190 6.03 19.51 6.44
CA GLN A 190 5.82 20.09 7.76
C GLN A 190 7.14 20.58 8.31
N SER A 191 7.19 21.85 8.71
CA SER A 191 8.30 22.40 9.47
C SER A 191 7.91 22.51 10.93
N LEU A 192 8.77 22.01 11.81
CA LEU A 192 8.72 22.26 13.24
C LEU A 192 9.35 23.64 13.49
N SER A 193 8.53 24.66 13.72
CA SER A 193 9.00 25.94 14.24
C SER A 193 9.04 25.89 15.77
N GLN A 194 9.83 26.76 16.42
CA GLN A 194 9.83 26.91 17.89
C GLN A 194 8.44 27.27 18.47
N SER A 195 7.49 27.69 17.63
CA SER A 195 6.10 28.03 17.98
C SER A 195 5.06 26.95 17.64
N GLY A 196 5.46 25.79 17.09
CA GLY A 196 4.54 24.70 16.73
C GLY A 196 4.77 24.12 15.32
N ILE A 197 3.91 23.18 14.94
CA ILE A 197 3.92 22.52 13.62
C ILE A 197 3.31 23.48 12.59
N THR A 198 4.10 23.86 11.58
CA THR A 198 3.66 24.69 10.46
C THR A 198 3.72 23.89 9.17
N THR A 199 2.59 23.73 8.48
CA THR A 199 2.56 23.15 7.13
C THR A 199 3.11 24.16 6.14
N LEU A 200 4.20 23.82 5.46
CA LEU A 200 4.80 24.63 4.42
C LEU A 200 4.11 24.37 3.07
N SER A 201 4.15 25.36 2.17
CA SER A 201 3.59 25.26 0.81
C SER A 201 4.37 24.32 -0.13
N ARG A 202 5.43 23.70 0.36
CA ARG A 202 6.33 22.83 -0.39
C ARG A 202 5.74 21.43 -0.49
N THR A 203 5.68 20.91 -1.71
CA THR A 203 5.07 19.61 -2.02
C THR A 203 6.11 18.61 -2.49
N PHE A 204 5.99 17.37 -2.03
CA PHE A 204 6.78 16.24 -2.51
C PHE A 204 5.86 15.28 -3.24
N ASP A 205 6.10 15.08 -4.53
CA ASP A 205 5.24 14.22 -5.36
C ASP A 205 5.95 12.88 -5.61
N THR A 206 5.18 11.80 -5.48
CA THR A 206 5.62 10.44 -5.77
C THR A 206 4.76 9.83 -6.86
N TRP A 207 5.41 9.21 -7.83
CA TRP A 207 4.78 8.40 -8.86
C TRP A 207 5.37 6.99 -8.80
N GLN A 208 4.53 5.97 -8.76
CA GLN A 208 4.99 4.60 -8.53
C GLN A 208 4.24 3.60 -9.41
N PHE A 209 5.00 2.63 -9.93
CA PHE A 209 4.47 1.52 -10.70
C PHE A 209 5.24 0.24 -10.37
N GLY A 210 4.53 -0.87 -10.20
CA GLY A 210 5.18 -2.14 -9.94
C GLY A 210 4.23 -3.32 -9.77
N GLY A 211 4.80 -4.40 -9.23
CA GLY A 211 4.13 -5.67 -9.04
C GLY A 211 3.83 -5.95 -7.58
N LEU A 212 2.86 -6.83 -7.36
CA LEU A 212 2.52 -7.34 -6.04
C LEU A 212 2.12 -8.81 -6.07
N ILE A 213 2.29 -9.46 -4.93
CA ILE A 213 1.86 -10.84 -4.66
C ILE A 213 0.92 -10.77 -3.45
N ASN A 214 -0.25 -11.39 -3.55
CA ASN A 214 -1.26 -11.38 -2.49
C ASN A 214 -1.46 -12.76 -1.87
N VAL A 215 -1.89 -12.76 -0.63
CA VAL A 215 -2.56 -13.88 0.05
C VAL A 215 -3.98 -13.41 0.35
N LEU A 216 -4.97 -14.06 -0.28
CA LEU A 216 -6.39 -13.74 -0.13
C LEU A 216 -7.02 -14.69 0.90
N PHE A 217 -7.85 -14.16 1.81
CA PHE A 217 -8.56 -14.92 2.84
C PHE A 217 -10.08 -14.83 2.65
#